data_AF-A0A2V7WJM8-F1
#
_entry.id   AF-A0A2V7WJM8-F1
#
_cell.length_a   1.000
_cell.length_b   1.000
_cell.length_c   1.000
_cell.angle_alpha   90.00
_cell.angle_beta   90.00
_cell.angle_gamma   90.00
#
_symmetry.space_group_name_H-M   'P 1'
#
loop_
_entity.id
_entity.type
_entity.pdbx_description
1 polymer ?
#
loop_
_entity_poly.entity_id
_entity_poly.type
_entity_poly.pdbx_seq_one_letter_code
_entity_poly.pdbx_strand_id
1 'polypeptide(L)'
;MTYERSRGTRDNNECGVLSLCTNGVDTDPNFEKNPFYRDAVLSQERPWQIKFRGNYALPARINFGWDYRWLKGRPYGAIQYCYTTDLQCDPYGQTIYLEPRDARREPSASLLNLRLAKEFGLGAVTVTGVVDVLNVFNTQYDSNTNILNDINGTYGRESARRGTAVSSFGKPYSLTAGRQTRFGLRVEF
;
A
#
# COMPACT_ATOMS: atom_id res chain seq x y z
N MET A 1 14.67 9.91 3.93
CA MET A 1 13.88 9.40 5.08
C MET A 1 12.77 10.38 5.32
N THR A 2 11.56 9.90 5.58
CA THR A 2 10.38 10.75 5.81
C THR A 2 9.71 10.30 7.10
N TYR A 3 9.35 11.29 7.92
CA TYR A 3 8.50 11.13 9.09
C TYR A 3 7.16 11.80 8.82
N GLU A 4 6.07 11.16 9.21
CA GLU A 4 4.72 11.72 9.12
C GLU A 4 3.97 11.45 10.42
N ARG A 5 3.07 12.37 10.82
CA ARG A 5 2.11 12.14 11.90
C ARG A 5 0.83 12.92 11.60
N SER A 6 0.02 12.40 10.69
CA SER A 6 -1.22 13.04 10.24
C SER A 6 -2.42 12.53 11.04
N ARG A 7 -3.24 13.45 11.56
CA ARG A 7 -4.47 13.18 12.34
C ARG A 7 -5.60 14.12 11.88
N GLY A 8 -6.85 13.76 12.17
CA GLY A 8 -8.02 14.60 11.90
C GLY A 8 -9.15 13.86 11.18
N THR A 9 -10.23 14.56 10.85
CA THR A 9 -11.43 13.93 10.27
C THR A 9 -11.39 13.81 8.75
N ARG A 10 -10.50 14.56 8.07
CA ARG A 10 -10.31 14.46 6.62
C ARG A 10 -9.23 13.45 6.29
N ASP A 11 -9.62 12.35 5.67
CA ASP A 11 -8.69 11.27 5.33
C ASP A 11 -7.67 11.70 4.26
N ASN A 12 -6.46 11.15 4.29
CA ASN A 12 -5.34 11.51 3.37
C ASN A 12 -5.23 10.56 2.17
N ASN A 13 -6.32 9.94 1.75
CA ASN A 13 -6.39 9.17 0.52
C ASN A 13 -6.52 10.07 -0.72
N GLU A 14 -6.50 9.49 -1.92
CA GLU A 14 -6.55 10.22 -3.19
C GLU A 14 -7.76 11.18 -3.27
N CYS A 15 -8.91 10.77 -2.72
CA CYS A 15 -10.10 11.63 -2.62
C CYS A 15 -9.86 12.88 -1.75
N GLY A 16 -9.24 12.71 -0.58
CA GLY A 16 -9.02 13.79 0.38
C GLY A 16 -7.94 14.79 -0.03
N VAL A 17 -6.85 14.32 -0.67
CA VAL A 17 -5.70 15.16 -1.05
C VAL A 17 -5.92 15.89 -2.38
N LEU A 18 -6.53 15.23 -3.36
CA LEU A 18 -6.77 15.82 -4.68
C LEU A 18 -8.11 16.56 -4.75
N SER A 19 -8.89 16.57 -3.67
CA SER A 19 -10.24 17.14 -3.61
C SER A 19 -11.17 16.59 -4.71
N LEU A 20 -10.88 15.38 -5.21
CA LEU A 20 -11.65 14.71 -6.27
C LEU A 20 -13.01 14.22 -5.77
N CYS A 21 -13.14 14.07 -4.44
CA CYS A 21 -14.35 13.62 -3.76
C CYS A 21 -14.40 14.31 -2.40
N THR A 22 -15.48 15.01 -2.07
CA THR A 22 -15.89 15.18 -0.68
C THR A 22 -16.56 13.87 -0.28
N ASN A 23 -15.92 13.04 0.53
CA ASN A 23 -16.56 11.80 1.00
C ASN A 23 -17.77 12.11 1.92
N GLY A 24 -18.09 13.38 2.20
CA GLY A 24 -19.16 13.83 3.10
C GLY A 24 -18.82 13.62 4.58
N VAL A 25 -17.77 12.84 4.85
CA VAL A 25 -17.28 12.44 6.17
C VAL A 25 -16.75 13.63 6.97
N ASP A 26 -16.18 14.62 6.30
CA ASP A 26 -15.60 15.82 6.92
C ASP A 26 -16.62 16.88 7.34
N THR A 27 -17.89 16.69 6.96
CA THR A 27 -19.03 17.54 7.38
C THR A 27 -20.14 16.74 8.06
N ASP A 28 -19.94 15.42 8.24
CA ASP A 28 -20.93 14.54 8.86
C ASP A 28 -20.71 14.49 10.38
N PRO A 29 -21.69 14.94 11.19
CA PRO A 29 -21.56 14.97 12.65
C PRO A 29 -21.34 13.58 13.27
N ASN A 30 -21.72 12.49 12.58
CA ASN A 30 -21.46 11.12 13.03
C ASN A 30 -19.97 10.78 13.03
N PHE A 31 -19.17 11.44 12.18
CA PHE A 31 -17.72 11.24 12.10
C PHE A 31 -16.97 12.32 12.88
N GLU A 32 -17.42 13.58 12.83
CA GLU A 32 -16.79 14.68 13.56
C GLU A 32 -16.85 14.52 15.09
N LYS A 33 -17.97 13.98 15.59
CA LYS A 33 -18.17 13.79 17.04
C LYS A 33 -17.66 12.44 17.54
N ASN A 34 -17.41 11.49 16.66
CA ASN A 34 -16.98 10.15 17.05
C ASN A 34 -15.47 10.14 17.41
N PRO A 35 -15.10 9.87 18.68
CA PRO A 35 -13.71 9.88 19.10
C PRO A 35 -12.87 8.80 18.43
N PHE A 36 -13.46 7.66 18.02
CA PHE A 36 -12.76 6.60 17.29
C PHE A 36 -12.34 7.02 15.88
N TYR A 37 -13.01 8.03 15.33
CA TYR A 37 -12.68 8.58 14.02
C TYR A 37 -11.81 9.85 14.13
N ARG A 38 -12.23 10.82 14.95
CA ARG A 38 -11.60 12.14 15.05
C ARG A 38 -10.16 12.10 15.59
N ASP A 39 -9.91 11.32 16.63
CA ASP A 39 -8.66 11.43 17.42
C ASP A 39 -7.54 10.49 16.91
N ALA A 40 -7.86 9.62 15.95
CA ALA A 40 -6.96 8.63 15.35
C ALA A 40 -6.07 9.21 14.23
N VAL A 41 -5.00 8.51 13.84
CA VAL A 41 -4.23 8.86 12.63
C VAL A 41 -5.01 8.60 11.33
N LEU A 42 -4.66 9.30 10.25
CA LEU A 42 -5.31 9.16 8.94
C LEU A 42 -4.97 7.82 8.26
N SER A 43 -5.81 7.31 7.36
CA SER A 43 -5.72 5.94 6.84
C SER A 43 -4.48 5.64 6.00
N GLN A 44 -3.92 6.64 5.31
CA GLN A 44 -2.68 6.51 4.54
C GLN A 44 -1.43 6.89 5.32
N GLU A 45 -1.57 7.26 6.59
CA GLU A 45 -0.45 7.63 7.44
C GLU A 45 0.57 6.49 7.51
N ARG A 46 1.83 6.80 7.20
CA ARG A 46 2.97 5.90 7.40
C ARG A 46 4.03 6.67 8.17
N PRO A 47 4.23 6.40 9.47
CA PRO A 47 4.99 7.31 10.32
C PRO A 47 6.45 7.35 9.92
N TRP A 48 6.93 6.29 9.29
CA TRP A 48 8.29 6.20 8.80
C TRP A 48 8.32 5.58 7.41
N GLN A 49 8.99 6.26 6.50
CA GLN A 49 9.36 5.73 5.19
C GLN A 49 10.85 5.97 4.95
N ILE A 50 11.58 4.90 4.71
CA ILE A 50 13.02 4.95 4.42
C ILE A 50 13.19 4.56 2.95
N LYS A 51 13.92 5.39 2.21
CA LYS A 51 14.24 5.13 0.81
C LYS A 51 15.74 5.36 0.63
N PHE A 52 16.45 4.33 0.21
CA PHE A 52 17.87 4.37 -0.12
C PHE A 52 18.04 3.96 -1.57
N ARG A 53 18.50 4.90 -2.39
CA ARG A 53 18.66 4.71 -3.84
C ARG A 53 20.06 5.13 -4.22
N GLY A 54 20.67 4.36 -5.10
CA GLY A 54 22.00 4.67 -5.57
C GLY A 54 22.31 3.96 -6.87
N ASN A 55 23.36 4.45 -7.50
CA ASN A 55 23.96 3.85 -8.66
C ASN A 55 25.48 3.96 -8.51
N TYR A 56 26.19 2.91 -8.90
CA TYR A 56 27.63 2.86 -8.87
C TYR A 56 28.18 2.40 -10.22
N ALA A 57 29.03 3.23 -10.82
CA ALA A 57 29.78 2.87 -12.01
C ALA A 57 31.01 2.06 -11.59
N LEU A 58 30.98 0.78 -11.89
CA LEU A 58 32.08 -0.15 -11.67
C LEU A 58 33.06 -0.08 -12.86
N PRO A 59 34.32 -0.50 -12.65
CA PRO A 59 35.27 -0.70 -13.75
C PRO A 59 34.70 -1.62 -14.84
N ALA A 60 35.33 -1.58 -16.01
CA ALA A 60 34.92 -2.34 -17.19
C ALA A 60 33.48 -2.01 -17.66
N ARG A 61 33.05 -0.75 -17.55
CA ARG A 61 31.75 -0.29 -18.07
C ARG A 61 30.55 -1.09 -17.53
N ILE A 62 30.62 -1.41 -16.24
CA ILE A 62 29.52 -2.03 -15.49
C ILE A 62 28.82 -0.94 -14.69
N ASN A 63 27.51 -0.97 -14.65
CA ASN A 63 26.70 -0.06 -13.87
C ASN A 63 25.78 -0.87 -12.95
N PHE A 64 25.88 -0.63 -11.64
CA PHE A 64 25.10 -1.32 -10.62
C PHE A 64 24.20 -0.34 -9.88
N GLY A 65 22.89 -0.54 -10.02
CA GLY A 65 21.87 0.27 -9.36
C GLY A 65 21.13 -0.50 -8.27
N TRP A 66 20.73 0.21 -7.22
CA TRP A 66 19.87 -0.32 -6.17
C TRP A 66 18.82 0.69 -5.73
N ASP A 67 17.66 0.17 -5.34
CA ASP A 67 16.57 0.92 -4.74
C ASP A 67 15.96 0.09 -3.61
N TYR A 68 16.30 0.44 -2.38
CA TYR A 68 15.73 -0.11 -1.17
C TYR A 68 14.67 0.83 -0.60
N ARG A 69 13.52 0.28 -0.23
CA ARG A 69 12.45 1.02 0.44
C ARG A 69 11.95 0.21 1.62
N TRP A 70 11.84 0.86 2.77
CA TRP A 70 11.12 0.33 3.92
C TRP A 70 9.93 1.23 4.22
N LEU A 71 8.77 0.61 4.36
CA LEU A 71 7.49 1.29 4.57
C LEU A 71 6.88 0.73 5.86
N LYS A 72 6.66 1.59 6.86
CA LYS A 72 5.81 1.21 7.99
C LYS A 72 4.40 0.92 7.48
N GLY A 73 3.76 -0.12 8.01
CA GLY A 73 2.38 -0.47 7.67
C GLY A 73 1.38 0.61 8.09
N ARG A 74 0.28 0.70 7.34
CA ARG A 74 -0.75 1.71 7.57
C ARG A 74 -1.64 1.36 8.74
N PRO A 75 -2.20 2.37 9.41
CA PRO A 75 -3.21 2.17 10.45
C PRO A 75 -4.51 1.64 9.84
N TYR A 76 -5.19 0.80 10.59
CA TYR A 76 -6.59 0.47 10.35
C TYR A 76 -7.28 0.17 11.68
N GLY A 77 -8.61 0.24 11.67
CA GLY A 77 -9.43 -0.18 12.79
C GLY A 77 -10.64 -0.97 12.29
N ALA A 78 -11.09 -1.90 13.12
CA ALA A 78 -12.26 -2.72 12.89
C ALA A 78 -13.53 -1.87 12.77
N ILE A 79 -14.26 -2.14 11.70
CA ILE A 79 -15.57 -1.58 11.45
C ILE A 79 -16.58 -2.71 11.26
N GLN A 80 -17.84 -2.34 11.33
CA GLN A 80 -18.97 -3.15 10.89
C GLN A 80 -19.94 -2.24 10.15
N TYR A 81 -20.63 -2.75 9.13
CA TYR A 81 -21.70 -1.99 8.50
C TYR A 81 -23.02 -2.20 9.24
N CYS A 82 -23.78 -1.12 9.46
CA CYS A 82 -24.99 -1.24 10.25
C CYS A 82 -26.05 -2.17 9.64
N TYR A 83 -26.16 -2.25 8.32
CA TYR A 83 -27.05 -3.19 7.65
C TYR A 83 -26.74 -4.68 7.93
N THR A 84 -25.59 -4.98 8.55
CA THR A 84 -25.22 -6.32 9.01
C THR A 84 -25.51 -6.55 10.50
N THR A 85 -26.22 -5.63 11.14
CA THR A 85 -26.59 -5.66 12.56
C THR A 85 -28.11 -5.56 12.72
N ASP A 86 -28.61 -5.93 13.90
CA ASP A 86 -30.01 -5.71 14.29
C ASP A 86 -30.27 -4.29 14.82
N LEU A 87 -29.29 -3.38 14.71
CA LEU A 87 -29.42 -2.00 15.19
C LEU A 87 -30.25 -1.17 14.21
N GLN A 88 -31.12 -0.32 14.75
CA GLN A 88 -31.78 0.72 13.97
C GLN A 88 -30.79 1.87 13.73
N CYS A 89 -30.24 1.92 12.52
CA CYS A 89 -29.37 2.99 12.08
C CYS A 89 -30.05 3.87 11.05
N ASP A 90 -29.87 5.17 11.22
CA ASP A 90 -30.23 6.18 10.23
C ASP A 90 -29.01 7.09 9.98
N PRO A 91 -28.36 7.01 8.81
CA PRO A 91 -28.72 6.20 7.64
C PRO A 91 -28.34 4.71 7.79
N TYR A 92 -29.14 3.82 7.20
CA TYR A 92 -28.98 2.36 7.29
C TYR A 92 -27.62 1.83 6.76
N GLY A 93 -27.01 2.54 5.80
CA GLY A 93 -25.72 2.21 5.20
C GLY A 93 -24.49 2.63 6.01
N GLN A 94 -24.65 3.18 7.22
CA GLN A 94 -23.54 3.75 7.96
C GLN A 94 -22.53 2.71 8.47
N THR A 95 -21.28 3.14 8.53
CA THR A 95 -20.19 2.38 9.15
C THR A 95 -20.17 2.61 10.66
N ILE A 96 -20.14 1.52 11.42
CA ILE A 96 -19.97 1.50 12.88
C ILE A 96 -18.50 1.22 13.16
N TYR A 97 -17.83 2.13 13.87
CA TYR A 97 -16.47 1.92 14.36
C TYR A 97 -16.52 1.07 15.64
N LEU A 98 -15.88 -0.10 15.62
CA LEU A 98 -15.79 -1.00 16.78
C LEU A 98 -14.56 -0.69 17.63
N GLU A 99 -13.56 -0.07 17.02
CA GLU A 99 -12.33 0.41 17.64
C GLU A 99 -11.87 1.70 16.92
N PRO A 100 -10.94 2.47 17.51
CA PRO A 100 -10.30 3.59 16.81
C PRO A 100 -9.76 3.15 15.45
N ARG A 101 -9.90 4.00 14.41
CA ARG A 101 -9.45 3.66 13.04
C ARG A 101 -7.93 3.45 12.90
N ASP A 102 -7.16 3.65 13.97
CA ASP A 102 -5.73 3.38 14.06
C ASP A 102 -5.34 2.38 15.15
N ALA A 103 -6.31 1.62 15.68
CA ALA A 103 -6.10 0.61 16.71
C ALA A 103 -5.16 -0.53 16.26
N ARG A 104 -5.06 -0.78 14.94
CA ARG A 104 -4.23 -1.82 14.33
C ARG A 104 -3.36 -1.25 13.25
N ARG A 105 -2.36 -2.04 12.83
CA ARG A 105 -1.49 -1.69 11.70
C ARG A 105 -1.21 -2.89 10.83
N GLU A 106 -1.13 -2.64 9.52
CA GLU A 106 -0.61 -3.62 8.58
C GLU A 106 0.85 -3.98 8.91
N PRO A 107 1.33 -5.14 8.46
CA PRO A 107 2.75 -5.44 8.49
C PRO A 107 3.57 -4.37 7.76
N SER A 108 4.79 -4.12 8.24
CA SER A 108 5.73 -3.24 7.52
C SER A 108 6.31 -4.00 6.33
N ALA A 109 6.62 -3.27 5.25
CA ALA A 109 7.12 -3.86 4.01
C ALA A 109 8.53 -3.37 3.69
N SER A 110 9.39 -4.30 3.26
CA SER A 110 10.72 -4.02 2.72
C SER A 110 10.73 -4.39 1.24
N LEU A 111 11.23 -3.49 0.40
CA LEU A 111 11.35 -3.68 -1.04
C LEU A 111 12.79 -3.43 -1.43
N LEU A 112 13.33 -4.29 -2.28
CA LEU A 112 14.64 -4.09 -2.89
C LEU A 112 14.51 -4.33 -4.38
N ASN A 113 14.96 -3.36 -5.17
CA ASN A 113 15.14 -3.48 -6.60
C ASN A 113 16.63 -3.37 -6.91
N LEU A 114 17.11 -4.21 -7.80
CA LEU A 114 18.50 -4.23 -8.25
C LEU A 114 18.55 -4.12 -9.77
N ARG A 115 19.58 -3.44 -10.25
CA ARG A 115 19.87 -3.29 -11.67
C ARG A 115 21.34 -3.56 -11.92
N LEU A 116 21.64 -4.36 -12.94
CA LEU A 116 22.97 -4.52 -13.48
C LEU A 116 22.92 -4.21 -14.97
N ALA A 117 23.78 -3.30 -15.42
CA ALA A 117 23.99 -3.04 -16.83
C ALA A 117 25.47 -3.23 -17.18
N LYS A 118 25.72 -3.78 -18.36
CA LYS A 118 27.06 -3.97 -18.90
C LYS A 118 27.09 -3.49 -20.33
N GLU A 119 28.06 -2.63 -20.61
CA GLU A 119 28.33 -2.15 -21.95
C GLU A 119 29.49 -2.91 -22.59
N PHE A 120 29.32 -3.26 -23.86
CA PHE A 120 30.29 -3.93 -24.72
C PHE A 120 30.55 -3.05 -25.93
N GLY A 121 31.78 -2.55 -26.06
CA GLY A 121 32.23 -1.87 -27.28
C GLY A 121 32.64 -2.90 -28.33
N LEU A 122 32.00 -2.85 -29.50
CA LEU A 122 32.22 -3.73 -30.66
C LEU A 122 32.54 -2.86 -31.88
N GLY A 123 33.72 -2.25 -31.89
CA GLY A 123 34.13 -1.31 -32.94
C GLY A 123 33.33 0.00 -32.87
N ALA A 124 32.63 0.35 -33.95
CA ALA A 124 31.74 1.52 -33.99
C ALA A 124 30.42 1.29 -33.25
N VAL A 125 30.08 0.03 -32.94
CA VAL A 125 28.81 -0.32 -32.30
C VAL A 125 29.01 -0.49 -30.80
N THR A 126 28.07 0.00 -30.01
CA THR A 126 28.01 -0.26 -28.57
C THR A 126 26.76 -1.06 -28.23
N VAL A 127 26.93 -2.18 -27.52
CA VAL A 127 25.82 -3.03 -27.06
C VAL A 127 25.76 -2.99 -25.54
N THR A 128 24.61 -2.63 -24.98
CA THR A 128 24.37 -2.65 -23.54
C THR A 128 23.35 -3.71 -23.18
N GLY A 129 23.78 -4.70 -22.39
CA GLY A 129 22.88 -5.66 -21.73
C GLY A 129 22.45 -5.13 -20.37
N VAL A 130 21.16 -5.28 -20.04
CA VAL A 130 20.58 -4.86 -18.76
C VAL A 130 19.79 -6.00 -18.16
N VAL A 131 19.96 -6.21 -16.85
CA VAL A 131 19.13 -7.09 -16.03
C VAL A 131 18.61 -6.30 -14.83
N ASP A 132 17.30 -6.23 -14.69
CA ASP A 132 16.64 -5.67 -13.53
C ASP A 132 15.96 -6.80 -12.73
N VAL A 133 16.18 -6.85 -11.42
CA VAL A 133 15.43 -7.71 -10.50
C VAL A 133 14.62 -6.81 -9.58
N LEU A 134 13.32 -6.76 -9.83
CA LEU A 134 12.36 -5.98 -9.04
C LEU A 134 11.77 -6.84 -7.93
N ASN A 135 11.57 -6.24 -6.76
CA ASN A 135 11.07 -6.89 -5.57
C ASN A 135 11.87 -8.17 -5.22
N VAL A 136 13.19 -8.00 -5.04
CA VAL A 136 14.12 -9.08 -4.68
C VAL A 136 13.63 -9.86 -3.46
N PHE A 137 13.03 -9.21 -2.46
CA PHE A 137 12.53 -9.92 -1.28
C PHE A 137 11.21 -10.68 -1.52
N ASN A 138 10.60 -10.55 -2.71
CA ASN A 138 9.30 -11.11 -3.04
C ASN A 138 8.23 -10.71 -2.00
N THR A 139 8.34 -9.50 -1.46
CA THR A 139 7.44 -8.99 -0.43
C THR A 139 6.13 -8.53 -1.06
N GLN A 140 5.03 -8.99 -0.50
CA GLN A 140 3.69 -8.55 -0.88
C GLN A 140 3.12 -7.68 0.24
N TYR A 141 2.59 -6.51 -0.13
CA TYR A 141 1.87 -5.63 0.78
C TYR A 141 0.70 -5.00 0.03
N ASP A 142 -0.20 -4.37 0.78
CA ASP A 142 -1.35 -3.70 0.17
C ASP A 142 -0.92 -2.42 -0.57
N SER A 143 -1.17 -2.39 -1.87
CA SER A 143 -0.96 -1.20 -2.72
C SER A 143 -2.21 -0.35 -2.92
N ASN A 144 -3.39 -0.81 -2.50
CA ASN A 144 -4.62 -0.01 -2.58
C ASN A 144 -4.69 0.95 -1.39
N THR A 145 -5.36 2.10 -1.51
CA THR A 145 -5.64 3.00 -0.38
C THR A 145 -6.61 2.40 0.64
N ASN A 146 -7.47 1.45 0.27
CA ASN A 146 -8.41 0.81 1.19
C ASN A 146 -7.86 -0.48 1.80
N ILE A 147 -8.21 -0.74 3.07
CA ILE A 147 -7.92 -2.00 3.79
C ILE A 147 -9.25 -2.72 4.06
N LEU A 148 -9.28 -4.05 3.96
CA LEU A 148 -10.46 -4.84 4.31
C LEU A 148 -10.60 -4.90 5.83
N ASN A 149 -11.31 -3.93 6.41
CA ASN A 149 -11.42 -3.74 7.85
C ASN A 149 -12.82 -4.00 8.42
N ASP A 150 -13.76 -4.48 7.61
CA ASP A 150 -15.04 -5.01 8.08
C ASP A 150 -14.84 -6.37 8.75
N ILE A 151 -15.28 -6.51 10.00
CA ILE A 151 -15.19 -7.76 10.75
C ILE A 151 -16.02 -8.90 10.12
N ASN A 152 -17.06 -8.56 9.38
CA ASN A 152 -17.90 -9.50 8.65
C ASN A 152 -17.45 -9.71 7.20
N GLY A 153 -16.36 -9.04 6.78
CA GLY A 153 -15.79 -9.16 5.45
C GLY A 153 -15.32 -10.60 5.17
N THR A 154 -15.67 -11.12 3.99
CA THR A 154 -15.22 -12.43 3.53
C THR A 154 -14.68 -12.39 2.10
N TYR A 155 -13.78 -13.32 1.79
CA TYR A 155 -13.41 -13.61 0.40
C TYR A 155 -14.50 -14.48 -0.23
N GLY A 156 -15.53 -13.86 -0.83
CA GLY A 156 -16.71 -14.58 -1.33
C GLY A 156 -16.40 -15.75 -2.26
N ARG A 157 -15.49 -15.56 -3.23
CA ARG A 157 -15.06 -16.63 -4.16
C ARG A 157 -14.39 -17.79 -3.44
N GLU A 158 -13.57 -17.51 -2.44
CA GLU A 158 -12.86 -18.54 -1.70
C GLU A 158 -13.79 -19.24 -0.71
N SER A 159 -14.66 -18.49 -0.05
CA SER A 159 -15.66 -19.02 0.87
C SER A 159 -16.60 -19.98 0.15
N ALA A 160 -17.05 -19.63 -1.06
CA ALA A 160 -17.85 -20.51 -1.90
C ALA A 160 -17.10 -21.79 -2.31
N ARG A 161 -15.79 -21.71 -2.58
CA ARG A 161 -14.96 -22.88 -2.93
C ARG A 161 -14.69 -23.81 -1.75
N ARG A 162 -14.49 -23.25 -0.56
CA ARG A 162 -14.17 -24.01 0.66
C ARG A 162 -15.41 -24.47 1.43
N GLY A 163 -16.61 -24.00 1.05
CA GLY A 163 -17.86 -24.29 1.77
C GLY A 163 -17.91 -23.70 3.19
N THR A 164 -16.98 -22.80 3.53
CA THR A 164 -16.83 -22.20 4.86
C THR A 164 -16.43 -20.73 4.69
N ALA A 165 -16.90 -19.87 5.59
CA ALA A 165 -16.58 -18.45 5.53
C ALA A 165 -15.08 -18.23 5.73
N VAL A 166 -14.43 -17.59 4.74
CA VAL A 166 -13.03 -17.18 4.82
C VAL A 166 -13.00 -15.68 5.05
N SER A 167 -12.64 -15.27 6.27
CA SER A 167 -12.58 -13.85 6.64
C SER A 167 -11.52 -13.10 5.81
N SER A 168 -11.90 -11.91 5.37
CA SER A 168 -11.00 -10.95 4.73
C SER A 168 -10.56 -9.83 5.67
N PHE A 169 -11.00 -9.85 6.93
CA PHE A 169 -10.66 -8.83 7.92
C PHE A 169 -9.14 -8.73 8.15
N GLY A 170 -8.63 -7.50 8.09
CA GLY A 170 -7.20 -7.19 8.21
C GLY A 170 -6.34 -7.72 7.07
N LYS A 171 -6.96 -8.16 5.97
CA LYS A 171 -6.26 -8.64 4.78
C LYS A 171 -6.12 -7.52 3.74
N PRO A 172 -5.05 -7.54 2.93
CA PRO A 172 -4.84 -6.55 1.90
C PRO A 172 -5.93 -6.60 0.83
N TYR A 173 -6.36 -5.43 0.36
CA TYR A 173 -7.32 -5.33 -0.74
C TYR A 173 -6.67 -5.62 -2.09
N SER A 174 -5.48 -5.08 -2.34
CA SER A 174 -4.72 -5.31 -3.57
C SER A 174 -3.26 -5.58 -3.27
N LEU A 175 -2.74 -6.70 -3.74
CA LEU A 175 -1.35 -7.07 -3.52
C LEU A 175 -0.44 -6.47 -4.59
N THR A 176 0.70 -5.93 -4.17
CA THR A 176 1.78 -5.62 -5.10
C THR A 176 2.27 -6.86 -5.84
N ALA A 177 2.77 -6.66 -7.06
CA ALA A 177 3.42 -7.73 -7.82
C ALA A 177 4.58 -8.37 -7.02
N GLY A 178 4.71 -9.69 -7.15
CA GLY A 178 5.85 -10.44 -6.62
C GLY A 178 7.16 -10.09 -7.34
N ARG A 179 8.20 -10.89 -7.11
CA ARG A 179 9.50 -10.72 -7.76
C ARG A 179 9.36 -10.76 -9.28
N GLN A 180 9.97 -9.80 -9.97
CA GLN A 180 10.03 -9.76 -11.44
C GLN A 180 11.47 -9.62 -11.90
N THR A 181 11.86 -10.41 -12.89
CA THR A 181 13.15 -10.25 -13.58
C THR A 181 12.89 -9.71 -14.98
N ARG A 182 13.60 -8.65 -15.36
CA ARG A 182 13.50 -8.02 -16.68
C ARG A 182 14.86 -8.02 -17.35
N PHE A 183 14.86 -8.26 -18.64
CA PHE A 183 16.05 -8.24 -19.49
C PHE A 183 15.88 -7.15 -20.53
N GLY A 184 16.93 -6.40 -20.78
CA GLY A 184 16.97 -5.33 -21.77
C GLY A 184 18.24 -5.40 -22.60
N LEU A 185 18.12 -4.99 -23.86
CA LEU A 185 19.24 -4.85 -24.79
C LEU A 185 19.12 -3.49 -25.47
N ARG A 186 20.21 -2.73 -25.49
CA ARG A 186 20.32 -1.47 -26.23
C ARG A 186 21.50 -1.56 -27.19
N VAL A 187 21.32 -1.08 -28.41
CA VAL A 187 22.37 -1.01 -29.45
C VAL A 187 22.50 0.44 -29.90
N GLU A 188 23.72 0.95 -29.97
CA GLU A 188 24.08 2.30 -30.41
C GLU A 188 25.09 2.20 -31.57
N PHE A 189 24.93 3.06 -32.59
CA PHE A 189 25.72 3.10 -33.83
C PHE A 189 26.47 4.43 -33.96
#